data_AF-A0A3Q2KZF8-F1
#
_entry.id   AF-A0A3Q2KZF8-F1
#
_cell.length_a   1.000
_cell.length_b   1.000
_cell.length_c   1.000
_cell.angle_alpha   90.00
_cell.angle_beta   90.00
_cell.angle_gamma   90.00
#
_symmetry.space_group_name_H-M   'P 1'
#
loop_
_entity.id
_entity.type
_entity.pdbx_description
1 polymer ?
#
loop_
_entity_poly.entity_id
_entity_poly.type
_entity_poly.pdbx_seq_one_letter_code
_entity_poly.pdbx_strand_id
1 'polypeptide(L)'
;MAFRAKADVRLAGSLLSLHWAHSLGSRATPAPKAVLPFEAIPECPGNRWMRVLQIWREQGSENLHLEIHQTFQELGPIFRYHMGGTQTVFVMLPEDVKRLQQVESHHPRRATVGPWLAYRQHCGHKYGVFLLNGPEWRYDRLRLNPDVLSPQAVEKYIPMVDGVARDFSKALKSKVLQNARGSLTLDARPSIFHYTIEASNLALFGERLGLLGHSPSPASLHFIRALEAMFKSTVQLMFMPRSLSRWTSTKAWKEHFEAWDYIFQYANNSIQKIYQELALGHPRHYSGIVAELLLRADMSLDAIRANSIDLTAGSVDTTAYPLLMTLFELARNPKVQQALRQESLVAEAGISENPRRATTELPLLRAALKETLRLYPVGVFLEREVSSDLVLQNYHIPAGVLKNFVVETLTQEDVKMIYRFILMPSTLPLLTFRAIN
;
A
#
# COMPACT_ATOMS: atom_id res chain seq x y z
N MET A 1 -20.08 -2.32 51.85
CA MET A 1 -19.38 -1.12 52.35
C MET A 1 -19.29 -0.13 51.21
N ALA A 2 -20.04 0.96 51.33
CA ALA A 2 -20.01 2.09 50.40
C ALA A 2 -18.90 3.05 50.83
N PHE A 3 -18.19 3.64 49.87
CA PHE A 3 -17.58 4.95 50.07
C PHE A 3 -17.87 5.83 48.85
N ARG A 4 -18.72 6.82 49.12
CA ARG A 4 -19.07 7.98 48.31
C ARG A 4 -18.10 9.10 48.73
N ALA A 5 -17.56 9.86 47.78
CA ALA A 5 -17.02 11.18 48.06
C ALA A 5 -17.47 12.15 46.95
N LYS A 6 -18.24 13.17 47.36
CA LYS A 6 -18.63 14.36 46.60
C LYS A 6 -17.55 15.43 46.78
N ALA A 7 -17.36 16.27 45.77
CA ALA A 7 -16.96 17.68 45.89
C ALA A 7 -17.32 18.36 44.55
N ASP A 8 -18.42 19.10 44.48
CA ASP A 8 -18.63 20.51 44.84
C ASP A 8 -18.35 21.47 43.67
N VAL A 9 -19.47 21.88 43.05
CA VAL A 9 -19.59 22.94 42.06
C VAL A 9 -19.65 24.27 42.81
N ARG A 10 -18.75 25.20 42.50
CA ARG A 10 -18.89 26.62 42.87
C ARG A 10 -19.13 27.45 41.63
N LEU A 11 -20.35 27.96 41.52
CA LEU A 11 -20.73 29.12 40.72
C LEU A 11 -20.37 30.39 41.52
N ALA A 12 -19.71 31.34 40.87
CA ALA A 12 -19.63 32.72 41.38
C ALA A 12 -19.63 33.71 40.20
N GLY A 13 -20.77 34.40 40.06
CA GLY A 13 -20.87 35.86 40.02
C GLY A 13 -20.18 36.67 38.92
N SER A 14 -21.01 37.32 38.10
CA SER A 14 -20.68 38.43 37.21
C SER A 14 -20.11 39.66 37.93
N LEU A 15 -19.14 40.35 37.32
CA LEU A 15 -18.88 41.77 37.58
C LEU A 15 -18.20 42.44 36.36
N LEU A 16 -18.99 43.28 35.71
CA LEU A 16 -18.70 44.61 35.17
C LEU A 16 -17.50 44.83 34.23
N SER A 17 -17.89 45.23 33.01
CA SER A 17 -17.26 46.18 32.09
C SER A 17 -16.11 47.04 32.63
N LEU A 18 -14.97 46.97 31.96
CA LEU A 18 -14.01 48.08 31.85
C LEU A 18 -13.57 48.21 30.39
N HIS A 19 -14.08 49.25 29.74
CA HIS A 19 -13.57 49.76 28.49
C HIS A 19 -12.15 50.28 28.69
N TRP A 20 -11.18 49.74 27.94
CA TRP A 20 -9.94 50.43 27.64
C TRP A 20 -9.73 50.40 26.14
N ALA A 21 -9.95 51.57 25.54
CA ALA A 21 -9.57 51.87 24.18
C ALA A 21 -8.05 52.02 24.12
N HIS A 22 -7.38 51.18 23.34
CA HIS A 22 -6.02 51.45 22.89
C HIS A 22 -5.92 51.26 21.36
N SER A 23 -5.82 52.43 20.71
CA SER A 23 -5.08 52.75 19.48
C SER A 23 -4.93 51.65 18.41
N LEU A 24 -5.51 51.96 17.25
CA LEU A 24 -5.14 51.39 15.95
C LEU A 24 -3.65 51.59 15.67
N GLY A 25 -2.83 50.66 16.15
CA GLY A 25 -1.46 50.47 15.67
C GLY A 25 -1.53 49.82 14.29
N SER A 26 -0.89 50.44 13.32
CA SER A 26 -0.66 49.92 11.97
C SER A 26 -0.29 48.43 12.04
N ARG A 27 -1.10 47.56 11.43
CA ARG A 27 -0.72 46.18 11.13
C ARG A 27 0.53 46.23 10.25
N ALA A 28 1.70 46.14 10.87
CA ALA A 28 2.88 45.68 10.18
C ALA A 28 2.55 44.28 9.64
N THR A 29 2.50 44.15 8.32
CA THR A 29 2.66 42.86 7.67
C THR A 29 3.84 42.16 8.31
N PRO A 30 3.68 40.94 8.88
CA PRO A 30 4.83 40.23 9.43
C PRO A 30 5.83 40.08 8.30
N ALA A 31 7.06 40.54 8.53
CA ALA A 31 8.17 40.32 7.61
C ALA A 31 8.22 38.83 7.26
N PRO A 32 8.50 38.45 5.99
CA PRO A 32 8.62 37.05 5.63
C PRO A 32 9.61 36.39 6.58
N LYS A 33 9.15 35.39 7.36
CA LYS A 33 10.00 34.63 8.26
C LYS A 33 11.17 34.13 7.41
N ALA A 34 12.40 34.47 7.80
CA ALA A 34 13.58 33.95 7.13
C ALA A 34 13.48 32.41 7.12
N VAL A 35 13.74 31.80 5.96
CA VAL A 35 13.76 30.34 5.81
C VAL A 35 14.88 29.81 6.69
N LEU A 36 14.57 28.82 7.51
CA LEU A 36 15.53 28.19 8.41
C LEU A 36 16.43 27.22 7.64
N PRO A 37 17.70 27.05 8.05
CA PRO A 37 18.60 26.10 7.40
C PRO A 37 18.19 24.64 7.70
N PHE A 38 18.68 23.71 6.89
CA PHE A 38 18.39 22.28 7.02
C PHE A 38 18.75 21.70 8.39
N GLU A 39 19.87 22.13 8.97
CA GLU A 39 20.38 21.68 10.26
C GLU A 39 19.44 22.05 11.42
N ALA A 40 18.62 23.10 11.23
CA ALA A 40 17.65 23.55 12.22
C ALA A 40 16.38 22.68 12.28
N ILE A 41 16.20 21.74 11.35
CA ILE A 41 15.10 20.76 11.43
C ILE A 41 15.35 19.87 12.66
N PRO A 42 14.35 19.66 13.54
CA PRO A 42 14.46 18.76 14.69
C PRO A 42 14.98 17.38 14.28
N GLU A 43 15.88 16.79 15.06
CA GLU A 43 16.45 15.47 14.77
C GLU A 43 15.90 14.43 15.74
N CYS A 44 15.51 13.28 15.21
CA CYS A 44 15.03 12.17 16.01
C CYS A 44 16.12 11.73 17.01
N PRO A 45 15.82 11.66 18.31
CA PRO A 45 16.78 11.21 19.30
C PRO A 45 17.15 9.74 19.05
N GLY A 46 18.44 9.42 19.16
CA GLY A 46 18.93 8.04 19.04
C GLY A 46 20.27 7.94 18.32
N ASN A 47 21.00 6.85 18.59
CA ASN A 47 22.24 6.57 17.88
C ASN A 47 21.93 5.87 16.55
N ARG A 48 22.37 6.50 15.43
CA ARG A 48 22.16 6.02 14.05
C ARG A 48 22.56 4.56 13.80
N TRP A 49 23.52 4.02 14.55
CA TRP A 49 24.00 2.64 14.43
C TRP A 49 23.30 1.68 15.38
N MET A 50 22.88 2.14 16.57
CA MET A 50 22.12 1.32 17.52
C MET A 50 20.82 0.82 16.89
N ARG A 51 20.13 1.66 16.11
CA ARG A 51 18.92 1.23 15.41
C ARG A 51 19.19 0.15 14.37
N VAL A 52 20.28 0.29 13.59
CA VAL A 52 20.69 -0.73 12.62
C VAL A 52 20.97 -2.06 13.31
N LEU A 53 21.66 -2.03 14.47
CA LEU A 53 21.93 -3.22 15.27
C LEU A 53 20.66 -3.84 15.88
N GLN A 54 19.71 -3.01 16.32
CA GLN A 54 18.43 -3.48 16.84
C GLN A 54 17.63 -4.19 15.74
N ILE A 55 17.51 -3.58 14.56
CA ILE A 55 16.83 -4.19 13.41
C ILE A 55 17.50 -5.50 12.99
N TRP A 56 18.82 -5.56 13.05
CA TRP A 56 19.56 -6.80 12.80
C TRP A 56 19.22 -7.89 13.83
N ARG A 57 19.23 -7.56 15.13
CA ARG A 57 18.89 -8.50 16.21
C ARG A 57 17.46 -9.00 16.09
N GLU A 58 16.52 -8.12 15.78
CA GLU A 58 15.08 -8.41 15.70
C GLU A 58 14.66 -8.94 14.33
N GLN A 59 15.58 -9.00 13.36
CA GLN A 59 15.35 -9.42 11.97
C GLN A 59 14.22 -8.65 11.27
N GLY A 60 13.96 -7.40 11.70
CA GLY A 60 12.86 -6.57 11.21
C GLY A 60 12.67 -5.30 12.04
N SER A 61 11.66 -4.51 11.69
CA SER A 61 11.26 -3.29 12.41
C SER A 61 9.73 -3.15 12.43
N GLU A 62 9.05 -4.09 13.10
CA GLU A 62 7.59 -4.20 13.11
C GLU A 62 6.90 -2.92 13.62
N ASN A 63 7.52 -2.23 14.59
CA ASN A 63 6.96 -1.04 15.24
C ASN A 63 7.40 0.29 14.61
N LEU A 64 8.06 0.29 13.44
CA LEU A 64 8.58 1.51 12.81
C LEU A 64 7.51 2.61 12.67
N HIS A 65 6.30 2.22 12.31
CA HIS A 65 5.18 3.14 12.14
C HIS A 65 4.75 3.82 13.45
N LEU A 66 4.79 3.10 14.58
CA LEU A 66 4.48 3.65 15.91
C LEU A 66 5.57 4.60 16.39
N GLU A 67 6.83 4.22 16.18
CA GLU A 67 7.97 5.04 16.58
C GLU A 67 8.01 6.36 15.82
N ILE A 68 7.86 6.32 14.49
CA ILE A 68 7.81 7.53 13.67
C ILE A 68 6.64 8.43 14.07
N HIS A 69 5.48 7.84 14.36
CA HIS A 69 4.33 8.59 14.86
C HIS A 69 4.61 9.26 16.21
N GLN A 70 5.23 8.55 17.15
CA GLN A 70 5.65 9.11 18.43
C GLN A 70 6.64 10.26 18.22
N THR A 71 7.61 10.11 17.31
CA THR A 71 8.56 11.18 16.98
C THR A 71 7.85 12.43 16.44
N PHE A 72 6.80 12.28 15.60
CA PHE A 72 5.99 13.42 15.16
C PHE A 72 5.25 14.10 16.33
N GLN A 73 4.77 13.34 17.31
CA GLN A 73 4.13 13.90 18.51
C GLN A 73 5.12 14.70 19.37
N GLU A 74 6.38 14.28 19.42
CA GLU A 74 7.43 14.91 20.23
C GLU A 74 8.09 16.11 19.53
N LEU A 75 8.39 15.97 18.23
CA LEU A 75 9.22 16.94 17.48
C LEU A 75 8.40 17.85 16.54
N GLY A 76 7.11 17.57 16.36
CA GLY A 76 6.24 18.29 15.43
C GLY A 76 6.25 17.70 14.02
N PRO A 77 5.64 18.38 13.03
CA PRO A 77 5.24 17.80 11.75
C PRO A 77 6.38 17.54 10.74
N ILE A 78 7.62 17.87 11.11
CA ILE A 78 8.83 17.65 10.32
C ILE A 78 10.00 17.29 11.23
N PHE A 79 10.77 16.26 10.86
CA PHE A 79 12.02 15.93 11.56
C PHE A 79 13.03 15.24 10.64
N ARG A 80 14.31 15.29 11.01
CA ARG A 80 15.42 14.53 10.39
C ARG A 80 15.60 13.21 11.14
N TYR A 81 15.83 12.15 10.39
CA TYR A 81 16.11 10.82 10.89
C TYR A 81 17.40 10.29 10.24
N HIS A 82 18.33 9.84 11.07
CA HIS A 82 19.61 9.32 10.61
C HIS A 82 19.71 7.83 10.97
N MET A 83 19.75 6.98 9.96
CA MET A 83 19.89 5.53 10.13
C MET A 83 21.05 5.01 9.28
N GLY A 84 22.05 4.44 9.96
CA GLY A 84 23.31 4.06 9.31
C GLY A 84 23.97 5.25 8.61
N GLY A 85 24.23 5.12 7.31
CA GLY A 85 24.76 6.20 6.47
C GLY A 85 23.69 6.99 5.70
N THR A 86 22.41 6.74 5.95
CA THR A 86 21.31 7.42 5.26
C THR A 86 20.64 8.44 6.18
N GLN A 87 20.52 9.66 5.66
CA GLN A 87 19.72 10.70 6.26
C GLN A 87 18.41 10.83 5.50
N THR A 88 17.32 10.99 6.24
CA THR A 88 15.96 11.09 5.73
C THR A 88 15.26 12.23 6.46
N VAL A 89 14.48 13.04 5.75
CA VAL A 89 13.50 13.95 6.38
C VAL A 89 12.14 13.27 6.36
N PHE A 90 11.43 13.31 7.47
CA PHE A 90 10.05 12.85 7.60
C PHE A 90 9.11 14.05 7.67
N VAL A 91 8.02 14.00 6.91
CA VAL A 91 6.91 14.97 6.95
C VAL A 91 5.57 14.23 7.00
N MET A 92 4.55 14.90 7.54
CA MET A 92 3.20 14.30 7.71
C MET A 92 2.05 15.12 7.11
N LEU A 93 2.31 16.35 6.64
CA LEU A 93 1.24 17.27 6.21
C LEU A 93 1.02 17.20 4.68
N PRO A 94 -0.24 17.20 4.19
CA PRO A 94 -0.55 17.23 2.76
C PRO A 94 0.02 18.43 2.00
N GLU A 95 0.21 19.56 2.68
CA GLU A 95 0.87 20.73 2.09
C GLU A 95 2.31 20.42 1.66
N ASP A 96 3.00 19.58 2.43
CA ASP A 96 4.36 19.15 2.11
C ASP A 96 4.34 18.17 0.93
N VAL A 97 3.37 17.26 0.88
CA VAL A 97 3.15 16.38 -0.28
C VAL A 97 2.88 17.19 -1.55
N LYS A 98 2.04 18.23 -1.46
CA LYS A 98 1.76 19.15 -2.58
C LYS A 98 3.04 19.84 -3.05
N ARG A 99 3.83 20.40 -2.14
CA ARG A 99 5.12 21.05 -2.46
C ARG A 99 6.09 20.07 -3.11
N LEU A 100 6.16 18.83 -2.61
CA LEU A 100 7.00 17.78 -3.18
C LEU A 100 6.60 17.40 -4.60
N GLN A 101 5.31 17.28 -4.87
CA GLN A 101 4.82 17.01 -6.20
C GLN A 101 5.09 18.17 -7.17
N GLN A 102 5.10 19.42 -6.69
CA GLN A 102 5.40 20.60 -7.51
C GLN A 102 6.87 20.67 -7.95
N VAL A 103 7.80 20.17 -7.14
CA VAL A 103 9.24 20.13 -7.46
C VAL A 103 9.68 18.80 -8.09
N GLU A 104 8.72 17.90 -8.34
CA GLU A 104 9.01 16.59 -8.90
C GLU A 104 9.46 16.71 -10.35
N SER A 105 10.64 16.16 -10.68
CA SER A 105 11.13 16.15 -12.05
C SER A 105 10.29 15.22 -12.95
N HIS A 106 10.52 15.28 -14.27
CA HIS A 106 9.96 14.32 -15.22
C HIS A 106 10.33 12.86 -14.95
N HIS A 107 11.32 12.62 -14.07
CA HIS A 107 11.82 11.32 -13.65
C HIS A 107 11.92 11.27 -12.12
N PRO A 108 10.79 11.11 -11.40
CA PRO A 108 10.78 10.98 -9.95
C PRO A 108 11.73 9.86 -9.51
N ARG A 109 12.47 10.10 -8.42
CA ARG A 109 13.43 9.15 -7.89
C ARG A 109 13.00 8.62 -6.53
N ARG A 110 13.31 7.35 -6.29
CA ARG A 110 13.08 6.64 -5.01
C ARG A 110 14.26 5.73 -4.71
N ALA A 111 14.49 5.39 -3.43
CA ALA A 111 15.41 4.32 -3.11
C ALA A 111 14.95 3.01 -3.75
N THR A 112 15.93 2.30 -4.29
CA THR A 112 15.74 0.96 -4.84
C THR A 112 15.77 -0.06 -3.73
N VAL A 113 14.99 -1.13 -3.86
CA VAL A 113 15.04 -2.28 -2.95
C VAL A 113 16.30 -3.09 -3.24
N GLY A 114 17.34 -2.87 -2.44
CA GLY A 114 18.68 -3.45 -2.63
C GLY A 114 18.70 -4.97 -2.87
N PRO A 115 17.98 -5.79 -2.07
CA PRO A 115 17.92 -7.24 -2.29
C PRO A 115 17.34 -7.65 -3.64
N TRP A 116 16.31 -6.94 -4.11
CA TRP A 116 15.67 -7.24 -5.41
C TRP A 116 16.62 -6.89 -6.54
N LEU A 117 17.25 -5.70 -6.48
CA LEU A 117 18.26 -5.28 -7.44
C LEU A 117 19.42 -6.28 -7.51
N ALA A 118 19.88 -6.78 -6.36
CA ALA A 118 20.97 -7.75 -6.26
C ALA A 118 20.67 -9.06 -7.00
N TYR A 119 19.44 -9.57 -6.89
CA TYR A 119 19.01 -10.75 -7.63
C TYR A 119 19.00 -10.49 -9.14
N ARG A 120 18.38 -9.39 -9.59
CA ARG A 120 18.28 -9.08 -11.03
C ARG A 120 19.67 -8.95 -11.68
N GLN A 121 20.59 -8.29 -11.00
CA GLN A 121 21.99 -8.18 -11.42
C GLN A 121 22.69 -9.54 -11.50
N HIS A 122 22.45 -10.43 -10.54
CA HIS A 122 23.07 -11.76 -10.52
C HIS A 122 22.62 -12.63 -11.69
N CYS A 123 21.32 -12.61 -11.99
CA CYS A 123 20.73 -13.44 -13.05
C CYS A 123 20.75 -12.77 -14.44
N GLY A 124 21.26 -11.53 -14.55
CA GLY A 124 21.28 -10.77 -15.81
C GLY A 124 19.88 -10.36 -16.30
N HIS A 125 18.91 -10.21 -15.40
CA HIS A 125 17.55 -9.81 -15.75
C HIS A 125 17.40 -8.29 -15.83
N LYS A 126 16.53 -7.81 -16.73
CA LYS A 126 16.10 -6.41 -16.77
C LYS A 126 15.33 -6.04 -15.49
N TYR A 127 15.24 -4.74 -15.25
CA TYR A 127 14.49 -4.17 -14.14
C TYR A 127 13.12 -3.71 -14.63
N GLY A 128 12.06 -3.97 -13.86
CA GLY A 128 10.77 -3.34 -14.12
C GLY A 128 10.69 -1.95 -13.51
N VAL A 129 9.59 -1.25 -13.79
CA VAL A 129 9.35 0.14 -13.33
C VAL A 129 9.43 0.31 -11.82
N PHE A 130 9.31 -0.77 -11.03
CA PHE A 130 9.48 -0.69 -9.58
C PHE A 130 10.93 -0.37 -9.18
N LEU A 131 11.90 -0.95 -9.89
CA LEU A 131 13.34 -0.83 -9.61
C LEU A 131 14.06 0.18 -10.49
N LEU A 132 13.44 0.59 -11.61
CA LEU A 132 13.98 1.63 -12.49
C LEU A 132 13.84 3.04 -11.90
N ASN A 133 14.79 3.90 -12.25
CA ASN A 133 14.76 5.35 -12.06
C ASN A 133 15.18 6.05 -13.38
N GLY A 134 15.00 7.36 -13.49
CA GLY A 134 15.51 8.12 -14.65
C GLY A 134 14.72 7.89 -15.95
N PRO A 135 15.34 8.13 -17.12
CA PRO A 135 14.68 8.01 -18.43
C PRO A 135 14.15 6.60 -18.74
N GLU A 136 14.86 5.55 -18.31
CA GLU A 136 14.43 4.15 -18.50
C GLU A 136 13.11 3.87 -17.78
N TRP A 137 12.97 4.34 -16.54
CA TRP A 137 11.71 4.26 -15.80
C TRP A 137 10.56 4.92 -16.58
N ARG A 138 10.79 6.13 -17.10
CA ARG A 138 9.77 6.88 -17.84
C ARG A 138 9.41 6.17 -19.15
N TYR A 139 10.40 5.62 -19.83
CA TYR A 139 10.23 4.88 -21.09
C TYR A 139 9.28 3.69 -20.91
N ASP A 140 9.52 2.86 -19.89
CA ASP A 140 8.68 1.71 -19.57
C ASP A 140 7.31 2.17 -19.03
N ARG A 141 7.29 3.15 -18.12
CA ARG A 141 6.06 3.63 -17.48
C ARG A 141 5.05 4.16 -18.49
N LEU A 142 5.51 4.90 -19.50
CA LEU A 142 4.63 5.43 -20.56
C LEU A 142 4.00 4.32 -21.43
N ARG A 143 4.66 3.16 -21.56
CA ARG A 143 4.17 2.02 -22.34
C ARG A 143 3.28 1.08 -21.53
N LEU A 144 3.50 1.00 -20.22
CA LEU A 144 2.63 0.23 -19.32
C LEU A 144 1.32 0.94 -18.98
N ASN A 145 1.35 2.26 -18.79
CA ASN A 145 0.16 3.03 -18.35
C ASN A 145 -1.09 2.79 -19.21
N PRO A 146 -1.02 2.78 -20.56
CA PRO A 146 -2.19 2.56 -21.41
C PRO A 146 -2.90 1.23 -21.16
N ASP A 147 -2.16 0.17 -20.84
CA ASP A 147 -2.69 -1.20 -20.73
C ASP A 147 -2.91 -1.65 -19.27
N VAL A 148 -2.41 -0.88 -18.30
CA VAL A 148 -2.55 -1.17 -16.85
C VAL A 148 -3.44 -0.17 -16.11
N LEU A 149 -3.28 1.14 -16.37
CA LEU A 149 -3.86 2.20 -15.52
C LEU A 149 -4.89 3.09 -16.22
N SER A 150 -4.95 3.06 -17.55
CA SER A 150 -5.92 3.88 -18.29
C SER A 150 -7.36 3.42 -17.99
N PRO A 151 -8.37 4.33 -18.07
CA PRO A 151 -9.77 3.93 -17.96
C PRO A 151 -10.15 2.81 -18.95
N GLN A 152 -9.62 2.88 -20.18
CA GLN A 152 -9.87 1.86 -21.20
C GLN A 152 -9.30 0.49 -20.81
N ALA A 153 -8.10 0.44 -20.21
CA ALA A 153 -7.54 -0.80 -19.70
C ALA A 153 -8.36 -1.36 -18.54
N VAL A 154 -8.71 -0.52 -17.58
CA VAL A 154 -9.53 -0.88 -16.41
C VAL A 154 -10.84 -1.53 -16.85
N GLU A 155 -11.51 -0.93 -17.84
CA GLU A 155 -12.75 -1.48 -18.41
C GLU A 155 -12.59 -2.87 -19.04
N LYS A 156 -11.41 -3.21 -19.58
CA LYS A 156 -11.14 -4.52 -20.18
C LYS A 156 -11.06 -5.63 -19.12
N TYR A 157 -10.35 -5.40 -18.00
CA TYR A 157 -10.13 -6.45 -16.99
C TYR A 157 -11.14 -6.46 -15.83
N ILE A 158 -11.96 -5.41 -15.63
CA ILE A 158 -13.02 -5.42 -14.60
C ILE A 158 -13.91 -6.68 -14.68
N PRO A 159 -14.44 -7.10 -15.84
CA PRO A 159 -15.26 -8.30 -15.93
C PRO A 159 -14.54 -9.58 -15.49
N MET A 160 -13.22 -9.65 -15.72
CA MET A 160 -12.40 -10.78 -15.29
C MET A 160 -12.30 -10.83 -13.76
N VAL A 161 -12.02 -9.68 -13.13
CA VAL A 161 -11.93 -9.56 -11.67
C VAL A 161 -13.29 -9.81 -11.01
N ASP A 162 -14.38 -9.34 -11.60
CA ASP A 162 -15.75 -9.59 -11.14
C ASP A 162 -16.08 -11.09 -11.15
N GLY A 163 -15.70 -11.82 -12.20
CA GLY A 163 -15.85 -13.28 -12.26
C GLY A 163 -15.19 -13.98 -11.07
N VAL A 164 -13.96 -13.59 -10.72
CA VAL A 164 -13.24 -14.15 -9.56
C VAL A 164 -13.89 -13.74 -8.23
N ALA A 165 -14.42 -12.51 -8.12
CA ALA A 165 -15.14 -12.04 -6.94
C ALA A 165 -16.46 -12.80 -6.72
N ARG A 166 -17.18 -13.12 -7.80
CA ARG A 166 -18.38 -13.98 -7.77
C ARG A 166 -18.04 -15.41 -7.34
N ASP A 167 -16.96 -15.98 -7.86
CA ASP A 167 -16.51 -17.31 -7.46
C ASP A 167 -16.16 -17.36 -5.96
N PHE A 168 -15.44 -16.36 -5.47
CA PHE A 168 -15.09 -16.23 -4.05
C PHE A 168 -16.34 -16.15 -3.16
N SER A 169 -17.26 -15.23 -3.48
CA SER A 169 -18.48 -15.04 -2.71
C SER A 169 -19.40 -16.26 -2.74
N LYS A 170 -19.53 -16.94 -3.89
CA LYS A 170 -20.28 -18.19 -4.03
C LYS A 170 -19.66 -19.33 -3.21
N ALA A 171 -18.34 -19.49 -3.27
CA ALA A 171 -17.63 -20.51 -2.49
C ALA A 171 -17.79 -20.28 -0.97
N LEU A 172 -17.67 -19.03 -0.52
CA LEU A 172 -17.86 -18.66 0.88
C LEU A 172 -19.32 -18.87 1.33
N LYS A 173 -20.30 -18.44 0.52
CA LYS A 173 -21.74 -18.63 0.81
C LYS A 173 -22.08 -20.12 0.91
N SER A 174 -21.54 -20.96 0.02
CA SER A 174 -21.71 -22.41 0.07
C SER A 174 -21.21 -23.01 1.40
N LYS A 175 -19.99 -22.66 1.84
CA LYS A 175 -19.45 -23.13 3.13
C LYS A 175 -20.28 -22.65 4.33
N VAL A 176 -20.85 -21.46 4.26
CA VAL A 176 -21.74 -20.93 5.31
C VAL A 176 -23.06 -21.71 5.38
N LEU A 177 -23.67 -22.01 4.23
CA LEU A 177 -24.93 -22.77 4.15
C LEU A 177 -24.78 -24.24 4.52
N GLN A 178 -23.59 -24.82 4.35
CA GLN A 178 -23.27 -26.17 4.83
C GLN A 178 -23.18 -26.25 6.36
N ASN A 179 -23.01 -25.12 7.05
CA ASN A 179 -22.95 -25.09 8.50
C ASN A 179 -24.37 -25.07 9.09
N ALA A 180 -24.65 -25.94 10.07
CA ALA A 180 -25.97 -26.08 10.70
C ALA A 180 -26.54 -24.76 11.26
N ARG A 181 -25.68 -23.81 11.66
CA ARG A 181 -26.10 -22.50 12.20
C ARG A 181 -26.31 -21.43 11.11
N GLY A 182 -26.10 -21.75 9.83
CA GLY A 182 -26.11 -20.75 8.74
C GLY A 182 -25.00 -19.70 8.89
N SER A 183 -23.92 -20.04 9.61
CA SER A 183 -22.81 -19.14 9.93
C SER A 183 -21.47 -19.87 9.92
N LEU A 184 -20.41 -19.24 9.45
CA LEU A 184 -19.05 -19.76 9.43
C LEU A 184 -18.07 -18.77 10.06
N THR A 185 -17.33 -19.21 11.07
CA THR A 185 -16.23 -18.43 11.67
C THR A 185 -14.90 -19.00 11.19
N LEU A 186 -14.06 -18.18 10.56
CA LEU A 186 -12.73 -18.59 10.09
C LEU A 186 -11.71 -17.44 10.12
N ASP A 187 -10.43 -17.79 10.01
CA ASP A 187 -9.40 -16.86 9.53
C ASP A 187 -9.55 -16.68 8.02
N ALA A 188 -10.00 -15.50 7.59
CA ALA A 188 -10.27 -15.21 6.19
C ALA A 188 -9.00 -14.91 5.37
N ARG A 189 -7.84 -14.68 6.02
CA ARG A 189 -6.61 -14.26 5.34
C ARG A 189 -6.16 -15.21 4.24
N PRO A 190 -6.01 -16.54 4.45
CA PRO A 190 -5.60 -17.43 3.37
C PRO A 190 -6.55 -17.36 2.17
N SER A 191 -7.86 -17.26 2.43
CA SER A 191 -8.87 -17.19 1.36
C SER A 191 -8.82 -15.87 0.58
N ILE A 192 -8.56 -14.75 1.26
CA ILE A 192 -8.46 -13.43 0.63
C ILE A 192 -7.15 -13.30 -0.15
N PHE A 193 -6.04 -13.84 0.35
CA PHE A 193 -4.79 -13.92 -0.41
C PHE A 193 -4.95 -14.77 -1.68
N HIS A 194 -5.62 -15.92 -1.58
CA HIS A 194 -5.94 -16.73 -2.76
C HIS A 194 -6.81 -15.96 -3.76
N TYR A 195 -7.79 -15.19 -3.30
CA TYR A 195 -8.60 -14.32 -4.15
C TYR A 195 -7.77 -13.27 -4.88
N THR A 196 -6.88 -12.55 -4.19
CA THR A 196 -6.08 -11.49 -4.84
C THR A 196 -5.09 -12.06 -5.85
N ILE A 197 -4.49 -13.22 -5.55
CA ILE A 197 -3.60 -13.92 -6.51
C ILE A 197 -4.39 -14.38 -7.73
N GLU A 198 -5.54 -15.03 -7.55
CA GLU A 198 -6.38 -15.51 -8.65
C GLU A 198 -6.84 -14.34 -9.53
N ALA A 199 -7.34 -13.26 -8.94
CA ALA A 199 -7.86 -12.10 -9.66
C ALA A 199 -6.73 -11.37 -10.42
N SER A 200 -5.57 -11.19 -9.77
CA SER A 200 -4.44 -10.51 -10.39
C SER A 200 -3.81 -11.35 -11.50
N ASN A 201 -3.64 -12.65 -11.28
CA ASN A 201 -3.10 -13.56 -12.30
C ASN A 201 -4.02 -13.61 -13.53
N LEU A 202 -5.33 -13.64 -13.31
CA LEU A 202 -6.30 -13.61 -14.40
C LEU A 202 -6.24 -12.28 -15.18
N ALA A 203 -6.16 -11.13 -14.49
CA ALA A 203 -6.04 -9.84 -15.16
C ALA A 203 -4.70 -9.68 -15.90
N LEU A 204 -3.60 -10.19 -15.34
CA LEU A 204 -2.27 -10.09 -15.94
C LEU A 204 -2.08 -11.05 -17.13
N PHE A 205 -2.37 -12.33 -16.93
CA PHE A 205 -2.00 -13.41 -17.84
C PHE A 205 -3.20 -14.07 -18.55
N GLY A 206 -4.43 -13.71 -18.18
CA GLY A 206 -5.63 -14.36 -18.75
C GLY A 206 -5.89 -15.76 -18.22
N GLU A 207 -5.18 -16.21 -17.18
CA GLU A 207 -5.24 -17.58 -16.69
C GLU A 207 -5.87 -17.70 -15.29
N ARG A 208 -6.74 -18.70 -15.13
CA ARG A 208 -7.29 -19.12 -13.84
C ARG A 208 -6.34 -20.10 -13.16
N LEU A 209 -5.96 -19.82 -11.91
CA LEU A 209 -5.10 -20.69 -11.11
C LEU A 209 -5.88 -21.76 -10.34
N GLY A 210 -7.18 -21.56 -10.17
CA GLY A 210 -8.03 -22.49 -9.42
C GLY A 210 -7.83 -22.42 -7.90
N LEU A 211 -7.30 -21.30 -7.37
CA LEU A 211 -7.01 -21.13 -5.94
C LEU A 211 -8.25 -21.04 -5.04
N LEU A 212 -9.39 -20.70 -5.64
CA LEU A 212 -10.69 -20.60 -4.95
C LEU A 212 -11.45 -21.93 -4.89
N GLY A 213 -10.96 -22.96 -5.60
CA GLY A 213 -11.54 -24.29 -5.62
C GLY A 213 -11.21 -25.13 -4.38
N HIS A 214 -11.63 -26.39 -4.38
CA HIS A 214 -11.47 -27.30 -3.24
C HIS A 214 -10.02 -27.79 -3.06
N SER A 215 -9.21 -27.81 -4.13
CA SER A 215 -7.83 -28.29 -4.11
C SER A 215 -6.95 -27.46 -5.06
N PRO A 216 -6.22 -26.45 -4.56
CA PRO A 216 -5.25 -25.71 -5.34
C PRO A 216 -4.16 -26.63 -5.91
N SER A 217 -3.66 -26.32 -7.11
CA SER A 217 -2.56 -27.11 -7.68
C SER A 217 -1.28 -26.98 -6.83
N PRO A 218 -0.42 -28.01 -6.79
CA PRO A 218 0.87 -27.90 -6.11
C PRO A 218 1.72 -26.73 -6.62
N ALA A 219 1.66 -26.42 -7.92
CA ALA A 219 2.39 -25.29 -8.50
C ALA A 219 1.90 -23.95 -7.94
N SER A 220 0.58 -23.76 -7.85
CA SER A 220 -0.01 -22.53 -7.31
C SER A 220 0.31 -22.36 -5.81
N LEU A 221 0.36 -23.44 -5.03
CA LEU A 221 0.77 -23.39 -3.61
C LEU A 221 2.25 -23.05 -3.43
N HIS A 222 3.14 -23.59 -4.28
CA HIS A 222 4.55 -23.21 -4.27
C HIS A 222 4.74 -21.74 -4.67
N PHE A 223 3.95 -21.25 -5.63
CA PHE A 223 3.96 -19.86 -6.04
C PHE A 223 3.60 -18.91 -4.89
N ILE A 224 2.54 -19.21 -4.14
CA ILE A 224 2.14 -18.48 -2.93
C ILE A 224 3.29 -18.44 -1.91
N ARG A 225 3.87 -19.61 -1.60
CA ARG A 225 4.99 -19.71 -0.65
C ARG A 225 6.23 -18.94 -1.09
N ALA A 226 6.52 -18.92 -2.39
CA ALA A 226 7.63 -18.16 -2.94
C ALA A 226 7.42 -16.65 -2.75
N LEU A 227 6.21 -16.14 -2.97
CA LEU A 227 5.89 -14.73 -2.71
C LEU A 227 6.03 -14.36 -1.23
N GLU A 228 5.50 -15.18 -0.32
CA GLU A 228 5.65 -14.99 1.13
C GLU A 228 7.13 -15.00 1.56
N ALA A 229 7.90 -15.96 1.07
CA ALA A 229 9.33 -16.07 1.35
C ALA A 229 10.11 -14.87 0.79
N MET A 230 9.74 -14.37 -0.38
CA MET A 230 10.33 -13.18 -1.00
C MET A 230 10.11 -11.94 -0.13
N PHE A 231 8.88 -11.67 0.34
CA PHE A 231 8.62 -10.51 1.20
C PHE A 231 9.32 -10.62 2.56
N LYS A 232 9.26 -11.80 3.19
CA LYS A 232 9.92 -12.04 4.49
C LYS A 232 11.43 -11.80 4.41
N SER A 233 12.09 -12.42 3.42
CA SER A 233 13.53 -12.25 3.23
C SER A 233 13.91 -10.83 2.81
N THR A 234 13.03 -10.10 2.11
CA THR A 234 13.24 -8.69 1.77
C THR A 234 13.39 -7.82 3.02
N VAL A 235 12.49 -7.96 4.00
CA VAL A 235 12.53 -7.19 5.26
C VAL A 235 13.82 -7.49 6.03
N GLN A 236 14.24 -8.76 6.07
CA GLN A 236 15.47 -9.18 6.75
C GLN A 236 16.74 -8.58 6.11
N LEU A 237 16.73 -8.33 4.80
CA LEU A 237 17.92 -7.92 4.05
C LEU A 237 17.97 -6.41 3.76
N MET A 238 16.83 -5.72 3.67
CA MET A 238 16.73 -4.32 3.19
C MET A 238 17.42 -3.32 4.11
N PHE A 239 17.39 -3.53 5.43
CA PHE A 239 17.91 -2.57 6.41
C PHE A 239 19.41 -2.71 6.69
N MET A 240 20.08 -3.70 6.09
CA MET A 240 21.51 -3.93 6.26
C MET A 240 22.29 -3.60 4.98
N PRO A 241 23.49 -3.00 5.10
CA PRO A 241 24.41 -2.89 3.98
C PRO A 241 24.68 -4.28 3.38
N ARG A 242 24.67 -4.37 2.04
CA ARG A 242 24.86 -5.63 1.31
C ARG A 242 26.18 -6.32 1.66
N SER A 243 27.24 -5.57 1.91
CA SER A 243 28.55 -6.11 2.32
C SER A 243 28.46 -6.89 3.64
N LEU A 244 27.68 -6.38 4.59
CA LEU A 244 27.47 -7.03 5.88
C LEU A 244 26.50 -8.22 5.76
N SER A 245 25.33 -7.99 5.16
CA SER A 245 24.29 -9.03 5.08
C SER A 245 24.73 -10.25 4.25
N ARG A 246 25.63 -10.06 3.27
CA ARG A 246 26.20 -11.17 2.48
C ARG A 246 26.99 -12.16 3.35
N TRP A 247 27.60 -11.71 4.44
CA TRP A 247 28.37 -12.56 5.36
C TRP A 247 27.51 -13.07 6.53
N THR A 248 26.66 -12.21 7.10
CA THR A 248 25.89 -12.55 8.31
C THR A 248 24.57 -13.27 8.04
N SER A 249 24.01 -13.10 6.84
CA SER A 249 22.63 -13.50 6.52
C SER A 249 22.56 -14.38 5.26
N THR A 250 23.56 -15.25 5.06
CA THR A 250 23.67 -16.14 3.89
C THR A 250 22.40 -16.98 3.65
N LYS A 251 21.76 -17.47 4.72
CA LYS A 251 20.50 -18.23 4.62
C LYS A 251 19.36 -17.37 4.07
N ALA A 252 19.22 -16.14 4.54
CA ALA A 252 18.19 -15.22 4.05
C ALA A 252 18.42 -14.83 2.59
N TRP A 253 19.68 -14.62 2.17
CA TRP A 253 20.01 -14.40 0.76
C TRP A 253 19.68 -15.60 -0.12
N LYS A 254 19.98 -16.81 0.34
CA LYS A 254 19.65 -18.05 -0.37
C LYS A 254 18.13 -18.19 -0.54
N GLU A 255 17.38 -18.06 0.55
CA GLU A 255 15.91 -18.08 0.53
C GLU A 255 15.32 -16.99 -0.38
N HIS A 256 15.91 -15.78 -0.38
CA HIS A 256 15.49 -14.68 -1.25
C HIS A 256 15.67 -15.02 -2.73
N PHE A 257 16.81 -15.60 -3.10
CA PHE A 257 17.11 -15.94 -4.48
C PHE A 257 16.27 -17.11 -4.98
N GLU A 258 16.14 -18.17 -4.17
CA GLU A 258 15.29 -19.33 -4.50
C GLU A 258 13.81 -18.92 -4.66
N ALA A 259 13.32 -18.00 -3.82
CA ALA A 259 11.97 -17.46 -3.94
C ALA A 259 11.79 -16.67 -5.26
N TRP A 260 12.75 -15.80 -5.61
CA TRP A 260 12.70 -15.07 -6.87
C TRP A 260 12.83 -15.97 -8.10
N ASP A 261 13.69 -17.00 -8.07
CA ASP A 261 13.83 -17.97 -9.15
C ASP A 261 12.49 -18.62 -9.48
N TYR A 262 11.75 -19.03 -8.46
CA TYR A 262 10.43 -19.62 -8.65
C TYR A 262 9.42 -18.62 -9.25
N ILE A 263 9.38 -17.39 -8.72
CA ILE A 263 8.50 -16.32 -9.23
C ILE A 263 8.82 -16.01 -10.71
N PHE A 264 10.11 -15.91 -11.05
CA PHE A 264 10.56 -15.69 -12.43
C PHE A 264 10.19 -16.85 -13.34
N GLN A 265 10.43 -18.08 -12.90
CA GLN A 265 10.09 -19.28 -13.67
C GLN A 265 8.59 -19.34 -13.97
N TYR A 266 7.74 -19.10 -12.96
CA TYR A 266 6.30 -19.06 -13.13
C TYR A 266 5.87 -18.01 -14.16
N ALA A 267 6.28 -16.75 -13.97
CA ALA A 267 5.92 -15.66 -14.87
C ALA A 267 6.43 -15.90 -16.30
N ASN A 268 7.64 -16.44 -16.46
CA ASN A 268 8.20 -16.78 -17.77
C ASN A 268 7.37 -17.85 -18.47
N ASN A 269 6.93 -18.89 -17.76
CA ASN A 269 6.09 -19.94 -18.34
C ASN A 269 4.75 -19.38 -18.83
N SER A 270 4.09 -18.54 -18.03
CA SER A 270 2.83 -17.88 -18.44
C SER A 270 3.03 -16.96 -19.64
N ILE A 271 4.10 -16.15 -19.67
CA ILE A 271 4.41 -15.27 -20.82
C ILE A 271 4.67 -16.09 -22.08
N GLN A 272 5.43 -17.19 -21.98
CA GLN A 272 5.73 -18.06 -23.12
C GLN A 272 4.47 -18.71 -23.68
N LYS A 273 3.57 -19.16 -22.81
CA LYS A 273 2.29 -19.73 -23.23
C LYS A 273 1.43 -18.71 -23.97
N ILE A 274 1.30 -17.50 -23.43
CA ILE A 274 0.58 -16.40 -24.11
C ILE A 274 1.21 -16.11 -25.47
N TYR A 275 2.53 -16.01 -25.54
CA TYR A 275 3.24 -15.76 -26.79
C TYR A 275 2.97 -16.84 -27.85
N GLN A 276 2.98 -18.11 -27.46
CA GLN A 276 2.67 -19.24 -28.35
C GLN A 276 1.21 -19.19 -28.83
N GLU A 277 0.24 -18.93 -27.95
CA GLU A 277 -1.18 -18.81 -28.30
C GLU A 277 -1.43 -17.66 -29.29
N LEU A 278 -0.78 -16.51 -29.08
CA LEU A 278 -0.85 -15.37 -29.99
C LEU A 278 -0.24 -15.71 -31.36
N ALA A 279 0.90 -16.41 -31.39
CA ALA A 279 1.56 -16.83 -32.64
C ALA A 279 0.71 -17.82 -33.46
N LEU A 280 -0.13 -18.63 -32.80
CA LEU A 280 -1.07 -19.55 -33.43
C LEU A 280 -2.34 -18.87 -33.97
N GLY A 281 -2.41 -17.52 -33.98
CA GLY A 281 -3.53 -16.78 -34.57
C GLY A 281 -4.81 -16.82 -33.74
N HIS A 282 -4.73 -17.09 -32.43
CA HIS A 282 -5.88 -17.05 -31.52
C HIS A 282 -6.07 -15.67 -30.88
N PRO A 283 -6.75 -14.70 -31.52
CA PRO A 283 -7.44 -13.71 -30.70
C PRO A 283 -8.81 -13.30 -31.26
N ARG A 284 -9.87 -13.48 -30.45
CA ARG A 284 -11.07 -12.63 -30.58
C ARG A 284 -11.60 -12.07 -29.27
N HIS A 285 -10.93 -12.30 -28.14
CA HIS A 285 -11.28 -11.70 -26.85
C HIS A 285 -10.02 -11.23 -26.10
N TYR A 286 -10.19 -10.27 -25.18
CA TYR A 286 -9.12 -9.75 -24.33
C TYR A 286 -8.52 -10.87 -23.46
N SER A 287 -7.20 -11.06 -23.55
CA SER A 287 -6.46 -12.17 -22.90
C SER A 287 -5.53 -11.70 -21.77
N GLY A 288 -5.82 -10.54 -21.17
CA GLY A 288 -5.04 -9.98 -20.07
C GLY A 288 -4.00 -8.95 -20.50
N ILE A 289 -3.44 -8.26 -19.51
CA ILE A 289 -2.51 -7.12 -19.68
C ILE A 289 -1.25 -7.53 -20.46
N VAL A 290 -0.66 -8.68 -20.14
CA VAL A 290 0.58 -9.15 -20.77
C VAL A 290 0.38 -9.44 -22.26
N ALA A 291 -0.78 -9.97 -22.64
CA ALA A 291 -1.11 -10.21 -24.04
C ALA A 291 -1.17 -8.90 -24.84
N GLU A 292 -1.78 -7.84 -24.29
CA GLU A 292 -1.80 -6.52 -24.95
C GLU A 292 -0.39 -5.94 -25.11
N LEU A 293 0.46 -6.05 -24.09
CA LEU A 293 1.85 -5.57 -24.15
C LEU A 293 2.66 -6.33 -25.23
N LEU A 294 2.45 -7.64 -25.37
CA LEU A 294 3.08 -8.45 -26.41
C LEU A 294 2.57 -8.06 -27.81
N LEU A 295 1.27 -7.83 -27.96
CA LEU A 295 0.64 -7.44 -29.23
C LEU A 295 1.09 -6.04 -29.71
N ARG A 296 1.27 -5.10 -28.79
CA ARG A 296 1.76 -3.75 -29.11
C ARG A 296 3.19 -3.74 -29.60
N ALA A 297 4.02 -4.66 -29.10
CA ALA A 297 5.42 -4.82 -29.47
C ALA A 297 6.27 -3.53 -29.37
N ASP A 298 5.89 -2.58 -28.50
CA ASP A 298 6.63 -1.33 -28.26
C ASP A 298 7.64 -1.43 -27.10
N MET A 299 7.67 -2.59 -26.42
CA MET A 299 8.61 -2.99 -25.36
C MET A 299 9.34 -4.29 -25.74
N SER A 300 10.61 -4.41 -25.35
CA SER A 300 11.35 -5.67 -25.51
C SER A 300 10.75 -6.77 -24.63
N LEU A 301 10.79 -8.03 -25.08
CA LEU A 301 10.27 -9.18 -24.32
C LEU A 301 10.82 -9.26 -22.89
N ASP A 302 12.11 -8.97 -22.68
CA ASP A 302 12.71 -8.98 -21.34
C ASP A 302 12.19 -7.84 -20.44
N ALA A 303 11.82 -6.70 -21.01
CA ALA A 303 11.19 -5.61 -20.27
C ALA A 303 9.74 -5.97 -19.91
N ILE A 304 9.00 -6.60 -20.82
CA ILE A 304 7.66 -7.12 -20.53
C ILE A 304 7.73 -8.14 -19.39
N ARG A 305 8.69 -9.09 -19.44
CA ARG A 305 8.93 -10.06 -18.36
C ARG A 305 9.22 -9.38 -17.02
N ALA A 306 10.18 -8.46 -16.99
CA ALA A 306 10.57 -7.77 -15.77
C ALA A 306 9.39 -7.00 -15.13
N ASN A 307 8.61 -6.28 -15.94
CA ASN A 307 7.44 -5.54 -15.46
C ASN A 307 6.29 -6.45 -15.05
N SER A 308 6.06 -7.56 -15.75
CA SER A 308 5.02 -8.54 -15.37
C SER A 308 5.31 -9.17 -14.01
N ILE A 309 6.58 -9.42 -13.72
CA ILE A 309 7.01 -9.97 -12.42
C ILE A 309 6.83 -8.95 -11.30
N ASP A 310 7.20 -7.69 -11.53
CA ASP A 310 6.98 -6.61 -10.56
C ASP A 310 5.47 -6.41 -10.29
N LEU A 311 4.62 -6.46 -11.32
CA LEU A 311 3.16 -6.39 -11.17
C LEU A 311 2.61 -7.58 -10.37
N THR A 312 3.12 -8.78 -10.63
CA THR A 312 2.72 -10.00 -9.94
C THR A 312 3.11 -9.97 -8.46
N ALA A 313 4.35 -9.59 -8.14
CA ALA A 313 4.78 -9.42 -6.76
C ALA A 313 4.00 -8.31 -6.05
N GLY A 314 3.68 -7.24 -6.77
CA GLY A 314 3.00 -6.07 -6.23
C GLY A 314 1.49 -6.21 -6.01
N SER A 315 0.83 -7.29 -6.46
CA SER A 315 -0.64 -7.38 -6.49
C SER A 315 -1.27 -8.19 -5.34
N VAL A 316 -0.45 -8.91 -4.56
CA VAL A 316 -0.93 -9.92 -3.60
C VAL A 316 -1.22 -9.32 -2.23
N ASP A 317 -0.17 -9.11 -1.42
CA ASP A 317 -0.26 -8.58 -0.06
C ASP A 317 -0.91 -7.20 -0.03
N THR A 318 -0.59 -6.38 -1.03
CA THR A 318 -1.02 -4.98 -1.14
C THR A 318 -2.53 -4.81 -1.28
N THR A 319 -3.22 -5.80 -1.83
CA THR A 319 -4.68 -5.80 -1.98
C THR A 319 -5.35 -6.59 -0.87
N ALA A 320 -4.72 -7.68 -0.42
CA ALA A 320 -5.30 -8.59 0.56
C ALA A 320 -5.46 -7.95 1.95
N TYR A 321 -4.45 -7.20 2.41
CA TYR A 321 -4.51 -6.55 3.73
C TYR A 321 -5.60 -5.47 3.81
N PRO A 322 -5.75 -4.53 2.84
CA PRO A 322 -6.87 -3.59 2.85
C PRO A 322 -8.24 -4.27 2.82
N LEU A 323 -8.40 -5.38 2.08
CA LEU A 323 -9.66 -6.14 2.09
C LEU A 323 -9.94 -6.74 3.47
N LEU A 324 -8.94 -7.34 4.12
CA LEU A 324 -9.04 -7.85 5.48
C LEU A 324 -9.43 -6.75 6.48
N MET A 325 -8.75 -5.60 6.41
CA MET A 325 -9.01 -4.47 7.31
C MET A 325 -10.39 -3.85 7.04
N THR A 326 -10.83 -3.78 5.79
CA THR A 326 -12.20 -3.35 5.45
C THR A 326 -13.21 -4.29 6.10
N LEU A 327 -13.07 -5.61 5.92
CA LEU A 327 -14.00 -6.58 6.52
C LEU A 327 -14.01 -6.52 8.04
N PHE A 328 -12.84 -6.33 8.65
CA PHE A 328 -12.71 -6.14 10.09
C PHE A 328 -13.44 -4.89 10.58
N GLU A 329 -13.23 -3.74 9.92
CA GLU A 329 -13.89 -2.48 10.26
C GLU A 329 -15.40 -2.55 10.07
N LEU A 330 -15.89 -3.24 9.03
CA LEU A 330 -17.32 -3.48 8.86
C LEU A 330 -17.90 -4.38 9.95
N ALA A 331 -17.17 -5.39 10.42
CA ALA A 331 -17.62 -6.26 11.50
C ALA A 331 -17.77 -5.51 12.84
N ARG A 332 -16.90 -4.53 13.12
CA ARG A 332 -17.00 -3.70 14.34
C ARG A 332 -17.89 -2.45 14.19
N ASN A 333 -18.27 -2.08 12.96
CA ASN A 333 -19.17 -0.95 12.67
C ASN A 333 -20.44 -1.41 11.92
N PRO A 334 -21.39 -2.11 12.57
CA PRO A 334 -22.57 -2.70 11.89
C PRO A 334 -23.44 -1.69 11.14
N LYS A 335 -23.53 -0.43 11.63
CA LYS A 335 -24.27 0.64 10.95
C LYS A 335 -23.68 0.98 9.58
N VAL A 336 -22.35 1.06 9.49
CA VAL A 336 -21.62 1.31 8.22
C VAL A 336 -21.78 0.09 7.31
N GLN A 337 -21.64 -1.12 7.85
CA GLN A 337 -21.87 -2.35 7.10
C GLN A 337 -23.29 -2.43 6.50
N GLN A 338 -24.31 -2.00 7.26
CA GLN A 338 -25.69 -1.93 6.77
C GLN A 338 -25.84 -0.90 5.65
N ALA A 339 -25.27 0.29 5.79
CA ALA A 339 -25.33 1.33 4.76
C ALA A 339 -24.68 0.89 3.44
N LEU A 340 -23.48 0.29 3.51
CA LEU A 340 -22.79 -0.26 2.34
C LEU A 340 -23.56 -1.40 1.66
N ARG A 341 -24.20 -2.25 2.47
CA ARG A 341 -25.08 -3.30 1.95
C ARG A 341 -26.26 -2.71 1.19
N GLN A 342 -26.92 -1.69 1.75
CA GLN A 342 -28.05 -1.05 1.07
C GLN A 342 -27.63 -0.42 -0.26
N GLU A 343 -26.50 0.29 -0.30
CA GLU A 343 -25.93 0.79 -1.56
C GLU A 343 -25.69 -0.35 -2.56
N SER A 344 -25.07 -1.44 -2.10
CA SER A 344 -24.76 -2.59 -2.96
C SER A 344 -25.99 -3.29 -3.51
N LEU A 345 -27.06 -3.42 -2.71
CA LEU A 345 -28.34 -4.02 -3.13
C LEU A 345 -29.05 -3.15 -4.18
N VAL A 346 -29.04 -1.82 -4.00
CA VAL A 346 -29.63 -0.89 -4.97
C VAL A 346 -28.91 -0.95 -6.31
N ALA A 347 -27.59 -1.11 -6.32
CA ALA A 347 -26.78 -1.19 -7.54
C ALA A 347 -26.67 -2.61 -8.14
N GLU A 348 -27.14 -3.65 -7.46
CA GLU A 348 -26.87 -5.06 -7.80
C GLU A 348 -27.30 -5.44 -9.21
N ALA A 349 -28.50 -5.04 -9.63
CA ALA A 349 -29.03 -5.34 -10.96
C ALA A 349 -28.16 -4.72 -12.06
N GLY A 350 -27.75 -3.46 -11.87
CA GLY A 350 -26.91 -2.75 -12.82
C GLY A 350 -25.51 -3.34 -12.93
N ILE A 351 -24.90 -3.68 -11.79
CA ILE A 351 -23.57 -4.29 -11.74
C ILE A 351 -23.57 -5.72 -12.30
N SER A 352 -24.66 -6.47 -12.11
CA SER A 352 -24.81 -7.82 -12.67
C SER A 352 -24.95 -7.81 -14.19
N GLU A 353 -25.60 -6.78 -14.75
CA GLU A 353 -25.64 -6.57 -16.20
C GLU A 353 -24.29 -6.10 -16.75
N ASN A 354 -23.65 -5.14 -16.06
CA ASN A 354 -22.35 -4.60 -16.46
C ASN A 354 -21.47 -4.33 -15.24
N PRO A 355 -20.47 -5.20 -14.97
CA PRO A 355 -19.59 -5.06 -13.81
C PRO A 355 -18.81 -3.73 -13.75
N ARG A 356 -18.63 -3.05 -14.89
CA ARG A 356 -17.95 -1.73 -14.95
C ARG A 356 -18.67 -0.66 -14.12
N ARG A 357 -20.00 -0.78 -13.98
CA ARG A 357 -20.83 0.15 -13.22
C ARG A 357 -20.46 0.19 -11.73
N ALA A 358 -19.82 -0.85 -11.19
CA ALA A 358 -19.35 -0.86 -9.80
C ALA A 358 -18.38 0.30 -9.48
N THR A 359 -17.66 0.82 -10.47
CA THR A 359 -16.72 1.95 -10.27
C THR A 359 -17.40 3.31 -10.08
N THR A 360 -18.66 3.44 -10.50
CA THR A 360 -19.46 4.68 -10.43
C THR A 360 -20.66 4.57 -9.50
N GLU A 361 -21.23 3.37 -9.32
CA GLU A 361 -22.47 3.13 -8.58
C GLU A 361 -22.28 2.69 -7.12
N LEU A 362 -21.03 2.52 -6.68
CA LEU A 362 -20.69 2.21 -5.28
C LEU A 362 -19.81 3.30 -4.63
N PRO A 363 -20.26 4.58 -4.61
CA PRO A 363 -19.45 5.68 -4.08
C PRO A 363 -19.16 5.55 -2.58
N LEU A 364 -20.10 5.04 -1.77
CA LEU A 364 -19.90 4.84 -0.33
C LEU A 364 -18.93 3.68 -0.08
N LEU A 365 -19.00 2.58 -0.84
CA LEU A 365 -17.99 1.52 -0.77
C LEU A 365 -16.60 2.03 -1.15
N ARG A 366 -16.50 2.85 -2.21
CA ARG A 366 -15.25 3.52 -2.57
C ARG A 366 -14.74 4.42 -1.45
N ALA A 367 -15.62 5.13 -0.74
CA ALA A 367 -15.26 5.92 0.43
C ALA A 367 -14.77 5.04 1.60
N ALA A 368 -15.41 3.90 1.85
CA ALA A 368 -14.99 2.94 2.89
C ALA A 368 -13.59 2.35 2.61
N LEU A 369 -13.26 2.08 1.35
CA LEU A 369 -11.92 1.65 0.95
C LEU A 369 -10.88 2.76 1.18
N LYS A 370 -11.21 4.03 0.87
CA LYS A 370 -10.34 5.19 1.18
C LYS A 370 -10.13 5.33 2.68
N GLU A 371 -11.19 5.16 3.48
CA GLU A 371 -11.12 5.24 4.94
C GLU A 371 -10.29 4.11 5.55
N THR A 372 -10.39 2.91 4.97
CA THR A 372 -9.56 1.78 5.35
C THR A 372 -8.09 2.06 5.04
N LEU A 373 -7.76 2.58 3.85
CA LEU A 373 -6.37 2.94 3.50
C LEU A 373 -5.84 4.15 4.30
N ARG A 374 -6.72 5.02 4.80
CA ARG A 374 -6.36 6.11 5.72
C ARG A 374 -5.90 5.56 7.07
N LEU A 375 -6.58 4.54 7.60
CA LEU A 375 -6.26 3.90 8.89
C LEU A 375 -5.15 2.83 8.77
N TYR A 376 -5.13 2.11 7.64
CA TYR A 376 -4.30 0.93 7.39
C TYR A 376 -3.55 1.07 6.05
N PRO A 377 -2.65 2.05 5.92
CA PRO A 377 -1.89 2.22 4.70
C PRO A 377 -0.94 1.03 4.50
N VAL A 378 -0.99 0.42 3.32
CA VAL A 378 -0.11 -0.71 2.94
C VAL A 378 1.34 -0.24 2.84
N GLY A 379 1.57 0.86 2.13
CA GLY A 379 2.85 1.56 2.14
C GLY A 379 2.88 2.50 3.34
N VAL A 380 3.66 2.15 4.36
CA VAL A 380 3.79 2.97 5.58
C VAL A 380 4.26 4.39 5.25
N PHE A 381 5.13 4.51 4.24
CA PHE A 381 5.64 5.76 3.74
C PHE A 381 5.55 5.84 2.23
N LEU A 382 5.47 7.07 1.73
CA LEU A 382 5.79 7.38 0.34
C LEU A 382 7.19 7.99 0.32
N GLU A 383 8.00 7.61 -0.66
CA GLU A 383 9.43 7.96 -0.72
C GLU A 383 9.73 8.78 -1.98
N ARG A 384 10.52 9.86 -1.82
CA ARG A 384 11.10 10.64 -2.92
C ARG A 384 12.49 11.15 -2.60
N GLU A 385 13.44 10.91 -3.49
CA GLU A 385 14.69 11.65 -3.58
C GLU A 385 14.44 12.93 -4.39
N VAL A 386 14.52 14.07 -3.72
CA VAL A 386 14.24 15.39 -4.33
C VAL A 386 15.37 15.80 -5.28
N SER A 387 15.03 16.21 -6.50
CA SER A 387 16.01 16.58 -7.53
C SER A 387 16.45 18.05 -7.48
N SER A 388 15.80 18.85 -6.66
CA SER A 388 16.00 20.29 -6.51
C SER A 388 15.67 20.71 -5.09
N ASP A 389 16.30 21.79 -4.64
CA ASP A 389 16.01 22.40 -3.36
C ASP A 389 14.55 22.83 -3.25
N LEU A 390 13.99 22.72 -2.05
CA LEU A 390 12.64 23.19 -1.73
C LEU A 390 12.53 23.67 -0.29
N VAL A 391 11.40 24.29 0.05
CA VAL A 391 11.10 24.71 1.42
C VAL A 391 9.91 23.91 1.95
N LEU A 392 10.10 23.19 3.05
CA LEU A 392 9.04 22.47 3.77
C LEU A 392 8.99 22.99 5.21
N GLN A 393 7.80 23.29 5.73
CA GLN A 393 7.62 23.77 7.11
C GLN A 393 8.57 24.93 7.52
N ASN A 394 8.89 25.85 6.59
CA ASN A 394 9.85 26.94 6.77
C ASN A 394 11.34 26.53 6.88
N TYR A 395 11.68 25.30 6.52
CA TYR A 395 13.07 24.82 6.44
C TYR A 395 13.49 24.63 4.99
N HIS A 396 14.72 25.04 4.67
CA HIS A 396 15.38 24.72 3.41
C HIS A 396 15.75 23.23 3.39
N ILE A 397 15.35 22.54 2.32
CA ILE A 397 15.63 21.14 2.06
C ILE A 397 16.50 21.06 0.81
N PRO A 398 17.77 20.65 0.91
CA PRO A 398 18.65 20.51 -0.24
C PRO A 398 18.27 19.30 -1.11
N ALA A 399 18.60 19.36 -2.39
CA ALA A 399 18.46 18.22 -3.31
C ALA A 399 19.17 16.96 -2.77
N GLY A 400 18.58 15.78 -3.00
CA GLY A 400 19.14 14.46 -2.66
C GLY A 400 18.89 13.97 -1.23
N VAL A 401 18.20 14.75 -0.38
CA VAL A 401 18.12 14.47 1.08
C VAL A 401 16.81 13.86 1.56
N LEU A 402 15.70 14.06 0.86
CA LEU A 402 14.42 13.48 1.26
C LEU A 402 14.36 11.99 0.88
N LYS A 403 13.79 11.15 1.75
CA LYS A 403 13.51 9.74 1.43
C LYS A 403 12.19 9.17 1.97
N ASN A 404 11.44 9.78 2.91
CA ASN A 404 10.18 9.17 3.38
C ASN A 404 9.17 10.21 3.88
N PHE A 405 7.87 9.96 3.70
CA PHE A 405 6.78 10.74 4.31
C PHE A 405 5.57 9.89 4.66
N VAL A 406 4.83 10.30 5.68
CA VAL A 406 3.55 9.69 6.11
C VAL A 406 2.40 10.53 5.53
N VAL A 407 1.34 9.88 5.06
CA VAL A 407 0.15 10.56 4.53
C VAL A 407 -0.91 10.66 5.63
N GLU A 408 -1.21 11.87 6.09
CA GLU A 408 -2.35 12.17 6.99
C GLU A 408 -3.21 13.32 6.41
N THR A 409 -4.47 13.47 6.84
CA THR A 409 -5.44 14.42 6.26
C THR A 409 -5.60 15.71 7.10
N LEU A 410 -5.92 16.85 6.46
CA LEU A 410 -5.73 18.22 7.00
C LEU A 410 -6.77 18.77 8.02
N THR A 411 -8.05 18.37 8.03
CA THR A 411 -9.07 19.05 8.88
C THR A 411 -10.12 18.11 9.48
N GLN A 412 -10.46 18.37 10.75
CA GLN A 412 -11.33 17.54 11.61
C GLN A 412 -12.84 17.88 11.49
N GLU A 413 -13.20 18.90 10.72
CA GLU A 413 -14.58 19.39 10.57
C GLU A 413 -15.32 18.85 9.34
N ASP A 414 -14.62 18.19 8.40
CA ASP A 414 -15.26 17.57 7.23
C ASP A 414 -15.79 16.14 7.49
N VAL A 415 -15.43 15.51 8.62
CA VAL A 415 -16.11 14.33 9.16
C VAL A 415 -15.93 14.29 10.67
N LYS A 416 -17.00 14.53 11.46
CA LYS A 416 -16.98 14.21 12.88
C LYS A 416 -17.01 12.69 13.08
N MET A 417 -15.84 12.07 13.17
CA MET A 417 -15.62 10.79 13.85
C MET A 417 -14.21 10.77 14.43
N ILE A 418 -14.12 10.46 15.73
CA ILE A 418 -12.88 10.24 16.49
C ILE A 418 -12.20 8.98 15.92
N TYR A 419 -10.86 8.94 15.84
CA TYR A 419 -9.94 7.84 16.25
C TYR A 419 -8.55 7.99 15.60
N ARG A 420 -7.53 8.03 16.47
CA ARG A 420 -6.10 7.86 16.17
C ARG A 420 -5.80 6.36 15.93
N PHE A 421 -4.54 6.03 15.60
CA PHE A 421 -3.92 4.70 15.50
C PHE A 421 -3.88 4.08 14.10
N ILE A 422 -2.68 3.57 13.74
CA ILE A 422 -2.57 2.33 12.96
C ILE A 422 -2.88 1.20 13.94
N LEU A 423 -4.12 0.67 13.90
CA LEU A 423 -4.52 -0.43 14.78
C LEU A 423 -4.09 -1.76 14.18
N MET A 424 -2.87 -2.21 14.46
CA MET A 424 -2.53 -3.59 14.14
C MET A 424 -3.18 -4.53 15.16
N PRO A 425 -4.03 -5.49 14.75
CA PRO A 425 -4.51 -6.52 15.66
C PRO A 425 -3.32 -7.33 16.18
N SER A 426 -3.17 -7.51 17.49
CA SER A 426 -2.15 -8.39 18.08
C SER A 426 -2.34 -9.86 17.66
N THR A 427 -3.58 -10.23 17.32
CA THR A 427 -3.95 -11.45 16.62
C THR A 427 -5.00 -11.11 15.57
N LEU A 428 -4.90 -11.74 14.39
CA LEU A 428 -5.86 -11.48 13.33
C LEU A 428 -7.26 -11.93 13.76
N PRO A 429 -8.28 -11.07 13.60
CA PRO A 429 -9.62 -11.34 14.09
C PRO A 429 -10.25 -12.46 13.26
N LEU A 430 -10.82 -13.45 13.93
CA LEU A 430 -11.68 -14.44 13.26
C LEU A 430 -12.95 -13.73 12.79
N LEU A 431 -13.28 -13.90 11.50
CA LEU A 431 -14.46 -13.30 10.91
C LEU A 431 -15.59 -14.33 10.88
N THR A 432 -16.76 -13.94 11.41
CA THR A 432 -17.98 -14.73 11.31
C THR A 432 -18.82 -14.26 10.12
N PHE A 433 -18.91 -15.10 9.10
CA PHE A 433 -19.77 -14.91 7.95
C PHE A 433 -21.13 -15.56 8.21
N ARG A 434 -22.21 -14.90 7.82
CA ARG A 434 -23.57 -15.44 7.89
C ARG A 434 -24.21 -15.33 6.52
N ALA A 435 -24.93 -16.37 6.11
CA ALA A 435 -25.78 -16.28 4.94
C ALA A 435 -26.93 -15.37 5.33
N ILE A 436 -27.18 -14.36 4.51
CA ILE A 436 -28.34 -13.49 4.68
C ILE A 436 -29.21 -13.81 3.47
N ASN A 437 -30.45 -14.21 3.77
CA ASN A 437 -31.45 -14.65 2.79
C ASN A 437 -31.73 -13.55 1.78
#